data_AF-A0AAV0NB72-F1
#
_entry.id   AF-A0AAV0NB72-F1
#
_cell.length_a   1.000
_cell.length_b   1.000
_cell.length_c   1.000
_cell.angle_alpha   90.00
_cell.angle_beta   90.00
_cell.angle_gamma   90.00
#
_symmetry.space_group_name_H-M   'P 1'
#
loop_
_entity.id
_entity.type
_entity.pdbx_description
1 polymer ?
#
loop_
_entity_poly.entity_id
_entity_poly.type
_entity_poly.pdbx_seq_one_letter_code
_entity_poly.pdbx_strand_id
1 'polypeptide(L)'
;MGGGNFEKVRVILTLLFISGVTTLLETLFGTRLPSIASASFAYAIPITSIVTADRFQSIADPHERFLQTMRAIQGSLIITGCFQVVMGFLGLWRNTARFLSPLSLAPCVTFSGLGLYYLGFPALARCVEIGLPQVIIMVFITQYLPHYVKFKRPLCDRFGLLFSVPIVWLFAQLLTSSGVYDHKSVVTQLSCRTDRSGFVSAAPWVFIPSPFQWGSPTFKAGEAFAMMAASFVSLFEVKAGETHPSLFITSVLEKI
;
A
#
# COMPACT_ATOMS: atom_id res chain seq x y z
N MET A 1 -9.98 -12.40 1.66
CA MET A 1 -10.99 -11.35 1.36
C MET A 1 -12.20 -11.89 0.60
N GLY A 2 -12.11 -13.03 -0.10
CA GLY A 2 -13.11 -13.32 -1.13
C GLY A 2 -12.96 -12.37 -2.31
N GLY A 3 -13.73 -12.57 -3.39
CA GLY A 3 -13.71 -11.72 -4.57
C GLY A 3 -12.76 -12.20 -5.69
N GLY A 4 -13.24 -12.08 -6.93
CA GLY A 4 -12.50 -12.37 -8.14
C GLY A 4 -11.54 -11.25 -8.53
N ASN A 5 -11.03 -11.32 -9.76
CA ASN A 5 -10.10 -10.31 -10.28
C ASN A 5 -10.78 -8.95 -10.50
N PHE A 6 -12.06 -8.95 -10.86
CA PHE A 6 -12.85 -7.74 -11.07
C PHE A 6 -12.97 -6.90 -9.78
N GLU A 7 -13.30 -7.53 -8.66
CA GLU A 7 -13.44 -6.86 -7.38
C GLU A 7 -12.10 -6.30 -6.89
N LYS A 8 -11.00 -7.05 -7.06
CA LYS A 8 -9.65 -6.59 -6.74
C LYS A 8 -9.27 -5.34 -7.54
N VAL A 9 -9.50 -5.36 -8.85
CA VAL A 9 -9.23 -4.21 -9.73
C VAL A 9 -10.06 -3.00 -9.30
N ARG A 10 -11.34 -3.21 -8.99
CA ARG A 10 -12.23 -2.15 -8.52
C ARG A 10 -11.74 -1.51 -7.22
N VAL A 11 -11.21 -2.29 -6.28
CA VAL A 11 -10.58 -1.76 -5.04
C VAL A 11 -9.33 -0.94 -5.37
N ILE A 12 -8.42 -1.46 -6.20
CA ILE A 12 -7.19 -0.76 -6.59
C ILE A 12 -7.50 0.58 -7.25
N LEU A 13 -8.41 0.58 -8.24
CA LEU A 13 -8.83 1.80 -8.94
C LEU A 13 -9.46 2.81 -7.99
N THR A 14 -10.28 2.35 -7.04
CA THR A 14 -10.89 3.23 -6.03
C THR A 14 -9.84 3.86 -5.13
N LEU A 15 -8.86 3.09 -4.64
CA LEU A 15 -7.80 3.59 -3.77
C LEU A 15 -6.93 4.63 -4.49
N LEU A 16 -6.55 4.36 -5.74
CA LEU A 16 -5.75 5.29 -6.55
C LEU A 16 -6.53 6.58 -6.87
N PHE A 17 -7.80 6.46 -7.24
CA PHE A 17 -8.65 7.62 -7.54
C PHE A 17 -8.86 8.50 -6.30
N ILE A 18 -9.20 7.88 -5.16
CA ILE A 18 -9.40 8.61 -3.90
C ILE A 18 -8.09 9.26 -3.44
N SER A 19 -6.95 8.56 -3.51
CA SER A 19 -5.63 9.12 -3.19
C SER A 19 -5.29 10.37 -4.04
N GLY A 20 -5.62 10.34 -5.33
CA GLY A 20 -5.48 11.51 -6.21
C GLY A 20 -6.39 12.67 -5.79
N VAL A 21 -7.66 12.39 -5.53
CA VAL A 21 -8.63 13.41 -5.08
C VAL A 21 -8.22 14.00 -3.73
N THR A 22 -7.83 13.19 -2.75
CA THR A 22 -7.41 13.68 -1.43
C THR A 22 -6.13 14.51 -1.52
N THR A 23 -5.17 14.09 -2.35
CA THR A 23 -3.94 14.88 -2.59
C THR A 23 -4.26 16.23 -3.24
N LEU A 24 -5.18 16.27 -4.20
CA LEU A 24 -5.64 17.53 -4.80
C LEU A 24 -6.35 18.42 -3.77
N LEU A 25 -7.20 17.85 -2.91
CA LEU A 25 -7.87 18.59 -1.85
C LEU A 25 -6.86 19.14 -0.81
N GLU A 26 -5.87 18.36 -0.41
CA GLU A 26 -4.82 18.78 0.53
C GLU A 26 -3.94 19.90 -0.04
N THR A 27 -3.61 19.83 -1.34
CA THR A 27 -2.79 20.85 -2.01
C THR A 27 -3.55 22.13 -2.31
N LEU A 28 -4.85 22.06 -2.63
CA LEU A 28 -5.69 23.23 -2.95
C LEU A 28 -6.26 23.93 -1.71
N PHE A 29 -6.89 23.17 -0.82
CA PHE A 29 -7.63 23.70 0.35
C PHE A 29 -6.92 23.45 1.68
N GLY A 30 -5.98 22.51 1.73
CA GLY A 30 -5.25 22.13 2.94
C GLY A 30 -4.01 22.96 3.22
N THR A 31 -2.92 22.29 3.59
CA THR A 31 -1.67 22.91 4.08
C THR A 31 -0.83 23.55 2.97
N ARG A 32 -1.24 23.44 1.69
CA ARG A 32 -0.51 23.91 0.49
C ARG A 32 0.93 23.40 0.40
N LEU A 33 1.26 22.37 1.16
CA LEU A 33 2.53 21.67 1.08
C LEU A 33 2.42 20.57 0.01
N PRO A 34 3.49 20.32 -0.76
CA PRO A 34 3.52 19.20 -1.71
C PRO A 34 3.65 17.87 -0.96
N SER A 35 2.55 17.46 -0.32
CA SER A 35 2.39 16.17 0.36
C SER A 35 1.53 15.26 -0.51
N ILE A 36 1.88 13.97 -0.56
CA ILE A 36 1.11 12.96 -1.29
C ILE A 36 0.30 12.16 -0.28
N ALA A 37 -1.03 12.28 -0.34
CA ALA A 37 -1.93 11.51 0.50
C ALA A 37 -2.11 10.11 -0.08
N SER A 38 -1.64 9.09 0.64
CA SER A 38 -1.82 7.69 0.26
C SER A 38 -2.33 6.87 1.44
N ALA A 39 -2.84 5.67 1.16
CA ALA A 39 -3.30 4.77 2.21
C ALA A 39 -2.10 4.37 3.10
N SER A 40 -2.18 4.66 4.40
CA SER A 40 -1.15 4.27 5.35
C SER A 40 -1.11 2.75 5.53
N PHE A 41 0.12 2.21 5.55
CA PHE A 41 0.35 0.78 5.74
C PHE A 41 0.02 0.31 7.16
N ALA A 42 -0.07 1.22 8.13
CA ALA A 42 -0.56 0.91 9.47
C ALA A 42 -1.94 0.23 9.46
N TYR A 43 -2.79 0.55 8.49
CA TYR A 43 -4.12 -0.07 8.34
C TYR A 43 -4.07 -1.48 7.75
N ALA A 44 -2.96 -1.94 7.18
CA ALA A 44 -2.87 -3.28 6.61
C ALA A 44 -3.06 -4.39 7.68
N ILE A 45 -2.56 -4.16 8.90
CA ILE A 45 -2.67 -5.10 10.01
C ILE A 45 -4.13 -5.26 10.48
N PRO A 46 -4.87 -4.19 10.87
CA PRO A 46 -6.27 -4.36 11.26
C PRO A 46 -7.14 -4.84 10.09
N ILE A 47 -6.85 -4.45 8.84
CA ILE A 47 -7.56 -4.98 7.67
C ILE A 47 -7.36 -6.49 7.54
N THR A 48 -6.12 -6.99 7.61
CA THR A 48 -5.88 -8.44 7.51
C THR A 48 -6.56 -9.21 8.64
N SER A 49 -6.57 -8.65 9.86
CA SER A 49 -7.32 -9.21 11.00
C SER A 49 -8.84 -9.27 10.74
N ILE A 50 -9.44 -8.22 10.20
CA ILE A 50 -10.87 -8.20 9.83
C ILE A 50 -11.14 -9.27 8.76
N VAL A 51 -10.26 -9.39 7.76
CA VAL A 51 -10.41 -10.33 6.64
C VAL A 51 -10.34 -11.80 7.08
N THR A 52 -9.54 -12.09 8.10
CA THR A 52 -9.35 -13.44 8.63
C THR A 52 -10.32 -13.80 9.75
N ALA A 53 -11.14 -12.85 10.22
CA ALA A 53 -12.10 -13.12 11.27
C ALA A 53 -13.07 -14.25 10.91
N ASP A 54 -13.31 -15.15 11.86
CA ASP A 54 -14.05 -16.40 11.69
C ASP A 54 -15.45 -16.20 11.08
N ARG A 55 -16.14 -15.13 11.50
CA ARG A 55 -17.46 -14.75 10.95
C ARG A 55 -17.47 -14.63 9.43
N PHE A 56 -16.41 -14.10 8.83
CA PHE A 56 -16.34 -13.91 7.37
C PHE A 56 -15.81 -15.16 6.67
N GLN A 57 -15.11 -16.04 7.40
CA GLN A 57 -14.69 -17.35 6.87
C GLN A 57 -15.87 -18.33 6.81
N SER A 58 -16.87 -18.17 7.69
CA SER A 58 -18.07 -19.01 7.72
C SER A 58 -19.00 -18.84 6.51
N ILE A 59 -18.81 -17.78 5.71
CA ILE A 59 -19.62 -17.48 4.53
C ILE A 59 -19.09 -18.28 3.34
N ALA A 60 -19.94 -19.15 2.78
CA ALA A 60 -19.57 -20.03 1.66
C ALA A 60 -19.38 -19.27 0.34
N ASP A 61 -20.18 -18.22 0.08
CA ASP A 61 -20.08 -17.46 -1.17
C ASP A 61 -18.91 -16.44 -1.14
N PRO A 62 -17.92 -16.54 -2.05
CA PRO A 62 -16.77 -15.64 -2.08
C PRO A 62 -17.13 -14.19 -2.44
N HIS A 63 -18.21 -13.94 -3.18
CA HIS A 63 -18.61 -12.58 -3.55
C HIS A 63 -19.30 -11.88 -2.37
N GLU A 64 -20.24 -12.54 -1.72
CA GLU A 64 -20.88 -12.03 -0.51
C GLU A 64 -19.85 -11.78 0.61
N ARG A 65 -18.92 -12.73 0.82
CA ARG A 65 -17.82 -12.57 1.77
C ARG A 65 -17.03 -11.28 1.52
N PHE A 66 -16.72 -10.99 0.26
CA PHE A 66 -16.00 -9.78 -0.12
C PHE A 66 -16.81 -8.51 0.20
N LEU A 67 -18.09 -8.47 -0.20
CA LEU A 67 -18.95 -7.31 0.06
C LEU A 67 -19.11 -7.05 1.56
N GLN A 68 -19.38 -8.07 2.36
CA GLN A 68 -19.53 -7.92 3.81
C GLN A 68 -18.23 -7.44 4.47
N THR A 69 -17.09 -7.98 4.04
CA THR A 69 -15.77 -7.54 4.54
C THR A 69 -15.49 -6.08 4.17
N MET A 70 -15.81 -5.65 2.95
CA MET A 70 -15.63 -4.26 2.52
C MET A 70 -16.55 -3.29 3.26
N ARG A 71 -17.80 -3.67 3.54
CA ARG A 71 -18.73 -2.86 4.37
C ARG A 71 -18.22 -2.67 5.80
N ALA A 72 -17.62 -3.71 6.37
CA ALA A 72 -17.00 -3.68 7.70
C ALA A 72 -15.78 -2.75 7.76
N ILE A 73 -14.88 -2.86 6.77
CA ILE A 73 -13.72 -1.98 6.64
C ILE A 73 -14.17 -0.53 6.45
N GLN A 74 -15.12 -0.27 5.56
CA GLN A 74 -15.64 1.07 5.29
C GLN A 74 -16.28 1.69 6.54
N GLY A 75 -17.13 0.96 7.26
CA GLY A 75 -17.74 1.45 8.50
C GLY A 75 -16.72 1.75 9.58
N SER A 76 -15.71 0.89 9.72
CA SER A 76 -14.64 1.08 10.70
C SER A 76 -13.77 2.29 10.37
N LEU A 77 -13.42 2.49 9.09
CA LEU A 77 -12.66 3.67 8.64
C LEU A 77 -13.41 4.99 8.87
N ILE A 78 -14.74 5.00 8.70
CA ILE A 78 -15.56 6.19 9.00
C ILE A 78 -15.45 6.55 10.48
N ILE A 79 -15.62 5.57 11.38
CA ILE A 79 -15.47 5.80 12.83
C ILE A 79 -14.08 6.31 13.16
N THR A 80 -13.04 5.68 12.59
CA THR A 80 -11.65 6.10 12.80
C THR A 80 -11.39 7.51 12.27
N GLY A 81 -11.96 7.89 11.13
CA GLY A 81 -11.88 9.26 10.61
C GLY A 81 -12.55 10.28 11.53
N CYS A 82 -13.76 9.99 12.01
CA CYS A 82 -14.45 10.83 13.00
C CYS A 82 -13.62 10.98 14.28
N PHE A 83 -13.03 9.89 14.76
CA PHE A 83 -12.15 9.90 15.93
C PHE A 83 -10.93 10.80 15.71
N GLN A 84 -10.25 10.69 14.56
CA GLN A 84 -9.11 11.55 14.23
C GLN A 84 -9.49 13.03 14.16
N VAL A 85 -10.65 13.36 13.58
CA VAL A 85 -11.15 14.75 13.54
C VAL A 85 -11.39 15.29 14.95
N VAL A 86 -12.05 14.53 15.82
CA VAL A 86 -12.29 14.91 17.22
C VAL A 86 -10.98 15.11 17.98
N MET A 87 -10.05 14.15 17.87
CA MET A 87 -8.74 14.23 18.52
C MET A 87 -7.88 15.38 17.99
N GLY A 88 -7.98 15.68 16.70
CA GLY A 88 -7.34 16.82 16.06
C GLY A 88 -7.91 18.15 16.57
N PHE A 89 -9.23 18.27 16.65
CA PHE A 89 -9.91 19.47 17.14
C PHE A 89 -9.62 19.73 18.63
N LEU A 90 -9.54 18.69 19.46
CA LEU A 90 -9.21 18.81 20.88
C LEU A 90 -7.75 19.22 21.13
N GLY A 91 -6.91 19.31 20.10
CA GLY A 91 -5.49 19.67 20.24
C GLY A 91 -4.65 18.63 20.98
N LEU A 92 -5.24 17.48 21.36
CA LEU A 92 -4.55 16.34 21.97
C LEU A 92 -3.39 15.87 21.09
N TRP A 93 -3.57 16.01 19.77
CA TRP A 93 -2.55 15.70 18.79
C TRP A 93 -1.23 16.44 19.03
N ARG A 94 -1.30 17.74 19.35
CA ARG A 94 -0.12 18.58 19.63
C ARG A 94 0.64 18.10 20.86
N ASN A 95 -0.08 17.60 21.86
CA ASN A 95 0.51 17.10 23.09
C ASN A 95 1.19 15.74 22.86
N THR A 96 0.52 14.80 22.20
CA THR A 96 1.11 13.49 21.85
C THR A 96 2.34 13.66 20.96
N ALA A 97 2.28 14.53 19.95
CA ALA A 97 3.41 14.79 19.07
C ALA A 97 4.65 15.34 19.80
N ARG A 98 4.49 16.02 20.95
CA ARG A 98 5.61 16.49 21.78
C ARG A 98 6.33 15.34 22.49
N PHE A 99 5.63 14.25 22.79
CA PHE A 99 6.22 13.06 23.41
C PHE A 99 6.99 12.17 22.42
N LEU A 100 6.83 12.41 21.11
CA LEU A 100 7.50 11.63 20.07
C LEU A 100 8.92 12.14 19.84
N SER A 101 9.86 11.53 20.57
CA SER A 101 11.28 11.67 20.29
C SER A 101 11.68 10.85 19.05
N PRO A 102 12.64 11.31 18.23
CA PRO A 102 13.18 10.50 17.11
C PRO A 102 13.65 9.11 17.55
N LEU A 103 14.06 8.94 18.81
CA LEU A 103 14.43 7.64 19.39
C LEU A 103 13.26 6.66 19.47
N SER A 104 12.05 7.14 19.75
CA SER A 104 10.83 6.32 19.79
C SER A 104 10.28 6.05 18.38
N LEU A 105 10.60 6.91 17.42
CA LEU A 105 10.05 6.86 16.08
C LEU A 105 10.74 5.82 15.19
N ALA A 106 12.06 5.70 15.32
CA ALA A 106 12.87 4.74 14.58
C ALA A 106 12.37 3.28 14.70
N PRO A 107 12.13 2.71 15.91
CA PRO A 107 11.61 1.35 16.03
C PRO A 107 10.18 1.23 15.49
N CYS A 108 9.31 2.24 15.68
CA CYS A 108 7.95 2.22 15.15
C CYS A 108 7.94 2.12 13.61
N VAL A 109 8.71 2.97 12.93
CA VAL A 109 8.83 2.94 11.47
C VAL A 109 9.47 1.63 11.02
N THR A 110 10.49 1.14 11.73
CA THR A 110 11.13 -0.14 11.42
C THR A 110 10.14 -1.31 11.51
N PHE A 111 9.32 -1.37 12.56
CA PHE A 111 8.30 -2.43 12.70
C PHE A 111 7.20 -2.32 11.65
N SER A 112 6.78 -1.10 11.27
CA SER A 112 5.83 -0.90 10.17
C SER A 112 6.39 -1.44 8.84
N GLY A 113 7.68 -1.17 8.56
CA GLY A 113 8.39 -1.67 7.38
C GLY A 113 8.59 -3.19 7.41
N LEU A 114 8.96 -3.76 8.55
CA LEU A 114 9.08 -5.21 8.73
C LEU A 114 7.74 -5.93 8.53
N GLY A 115 6.63 -5.33 8.97
CA GLY A 115 5.29 -5.84 8.70
C GLY A 115 4.98 -5.94 7.20
N LEU A 116 5.41 -4.94 6.42
CA LEU A 116 5.28 -4.97 4.96
C LEU A 116 6.15 -6.03 4.32
N TYR A 117 7.38 -6.19 4.81
CA TYR A 117 8.27 -7.25 4.33
C TYR A 117 7.64 -8.63 4.55
N TYR A 118 7.03 -8.87 5.72
CA TYR A 118 6.34 -10.12 6.03
C TYR A 118 5.16 -10.42 5.09
N LEU A 119 4.43 -9.39 4.64
CA LEU A 119 3.31 -9.54 3.69
C LEU A 119 3.78 -9.61 2.23
N GLY A 120 4.82 -8.87 1.86
CA GLY A 120 5.31 -8.74 0.48
C GLY A 120 6.25 -9.88 0.05
N PHE A 121 7.15 -10.30 0.93
CA PHE A 121 8.11 -11.38 0.63
C PHE A 121 7.43 -12.71 0.20
N PRO A 122 6.38 -13.22 0.87
CA PRO A 122 5.71 -14.44 0.42
C PRO A 122 5.01 -14.26 -0.93
N ALA A 123 4.61 -13.05 -1.32
CA ALA A 123 4.05 -12.79 -2.65
C ALA A 123 5.14 -12.90 -3.74
N LEU A 124 6.33 -12.36 -3.47
CA LEU A 124 7.50 -12.51 -4.36
C LEU A 124 8.00 -13.96 -4.43
N ALA A 125 7.99 -14.67 -3.30
CA ALA A 125 8.47 -16.05 -3.21
C ALA A 125 7.62 -17.06 -4.01
N ARG A 126 6.34 -16.73 -4.32
CA ARG A 126 5.49 -17.59 -5.18
C ARG A 126 6.11 -17.79 -6.56
N CYS A 127 6.85 -16.81 -7.06
CA CYS A 127 7.57 -16.86 -8.33
C CYS A 127 8.97 -16.27 -8.16
N VAL A 128 9.85 -17.08 -7.57
CA VAL A 128 11.24 -16.70 -7.33
C VAL A 128 11.96 -16.26 -8.62
N GLU A 129 11.61 -16.84 -9.76
CA GLU A 129 12.22 -16.52 -11.06
C GLU A 129 11.96 -15.08 -11.51
N ILE A 130 10.86 -14.45 -11.09
CA ILE A 130 10.54 -13.05 -11.39
C ILE A 130 10.88 -12.15 -10.19
N GLY A 131 10.62 -12.64 -8.97
CA GLY A 131 10.88 -11.91 -7.74
C GLY A 131 12.36 -11.64 -7.49
N LEU A 132 13.25 -12.58 -7.80
CA LEU A 132 14.69 -12.39 -7.61
C LEU A 132 15.25 -11.32 -8.56
N PRO A 133 14.98 -11.35 -9.89
CA PRO A 133 15.33 -10.26 -10.79
C PRO A 133 14.73 -8.92 -10.37
N GLN A 134 13.50 -8.90 -9.86
CA GLN A 134 12.87 -7.66 -9.36
C GLN A 134 13.71 -7.00 -8.27
N VAL A 135 14.16 -7.77 -7.27
CA VAL A 135 14.98 -7.24 -6.17
C VAL A 135 16.35 -6.79 -6.68
N ILE A 136 17.00 -7.58 -7.54
CA ILE A 136 18.32 -7.26 -8.11
C ILE A 136 18.25 -5.97 -8.92
N ILE A 137 17.28 -5.86 -9.85
CA ILE A 137 17.10 -4.69 -10.72
C ILE A 137 16.75 -3.46 -9.88
N MET A 138 15.87 -3.60 -8.88
CA MET A 138 15.52 -2.50 -7.96
C MET A 138 16.75 -1.99 -7.21
N VAL A 139 17.57 -2.87 -6.64
CA VAL A 139 18.81 -2.49 -5.93
C VAL A 139 19.81 -1.84 -6.88
N PHE A 140 19.98 -2.40 -8.08
CA PHE A 140 20.89 -1.85 -9.08
C PHE A 140 20.47 -0.43 -9.51
N ILE A 141 19.19 -0.21 -9.81
CA ILE A 141 18.68 1.10 -10.24
C ILE A 141 18.72 2.12 -9.10
N THR A 142 18.44 1.70 -7.86
CA THR A 142 18.33 2.62 -6.73
C THR A 142 19.69 2.95 -6.10
N GLN A 143 20.61 1.99 -6.00
CA GLN A 143 21.90 2.19 -5.30
C GLN A 143 23.07 2.41 -6.26
N TYR A 144 23.12 1.69 -7.38
CA TYR A 144 24.29 1.69 -8.26
C TYR A 144 24.16 2.75 -9.36
N LEU A 145 23.03 2.80 -10.06
CA LEU A 145 22.81 3.71 -11.19
C LEU A 145 23.03 5.22 -10.87
N PRO A 146 22.62 5.75 -9.70
CA PRO A 146 22.88 7.16 -9.36
C PRO A 146 24.37 7.48 -9.16
N HIS A 147 25.18 6.47 -8.83
CA HIS A 147 26.63 6.64 -8.71
C HIS A 147 27.29 6.88 -10.07
N TYR A 148 26.83 6.17 -11.12
CA TYR A 148 27.36 6.28 -12.48
C TYR A 148 26.80 7.47 -13.25
N VAL A 149 25.51 7.80 -13.09
CA VAL A 149 24.84 8.84 -13.88
C VAL A 149 24.84 10.17 -13.12
N LYS A 150 26.01 10.82 -13.03
CA LYS A 150 26.18 12.12 -12.35
C LYS A 150 25.24 13.22 -12.84
N PHE A 151 24.87 13.21 -14.13
CA PHE A 151 24.04 14.24 -14.77
C PHE A 151 22.54 14.13 -14.42
N LYS A 152 22.05 12.97 -13.96
CA LYS A 152 20.61 12.72 -13.65
C LYS A 152 20.37 12.16 -12.25
N ARG A 153 21.31 12.36 -11.31
CA ARG A 153 21.19 11.94 -9.91
C ARG A 153 19.83 12.23 -9.25
N PRO A 154 19.31 13.46 -9.25
CA PRO A 154 18.05 13.75 -8.55
C PRO A 154 16.84 13.05 -9.17
N LEU A 155 16.91 12.68 -10.45
CA LEU A 155 15.85 11.96 -11.14
C LEU A 155 15.93 10.45 -10.84
N CYS A 156 17.14 9.88 -10.81
CA CYS A 156 17.33 8.46 -10.50
C CYS A 156 17.08 8.16 -9.02
N ASP A 157 17.48 9.04 -8.10
CA ASP A 157 17.27 8.83 -6.65
C ASP A 157 15.79 8.88 -6.28
N ARG A 158 15.00 9.76 -6.90
CA ARG A 158 13.56 9.92 -6.59
C ARG A 158 12.67 8.94 -7.34
N PHE A 159 12.98 8.66 -8.61
CA PHE A 159 12.13 7.86 -9.50
C PHE A 159 12.69 6.46 -9.80
N GLY A 160 13.82 6.07 -9.22
CA GLY A 160 14.47 4.77 -9.48
C GLY A 160 13.55 3.57 -9.25
N LEU A 161 12.73 3.61 -8.19
CA LEU A 161 11.72 2.59 -7.94
C LEU A 161 10.65 2.53 -9.05
N LEU A 162 10.21 3.69 -9.55
CA LEU A 162 9.19 3.76 -10.60
C LEU A 162 9.73 3.27 -11.95
N PHE A 163 11.04 3.41 -12.21
CA PHE A 163 11.66 2.84 -13.40
C PHE A 163 11.88 1.33 -13.33
N SER A 164 12.09 0.76 -12.13
CA SER A 164 12.31 -0.68 -11.99
C SER A 164 11.06 -1.50 -12.32
N VAL A 165 9.87 -1.01 -11.96
CA VAL A 165 8.58 -1.68 -12.19
C VAL A 165 8.33 -2.02 -13.67
N PRO A 166 8.36 -1.08 -14.64
CA PRO A 166 8.13 -1.39 -16.04
C PRO A 166 9.23 -2.29 -16.63
N ILE A 167 10.48 -2.15 -16.18
CA ILE A 167 11.59 -3.00 -16.64
C ILE A 167 11.34 -4.47 -16.23
N VAL A 168 10.98 -4.69 -14.97
CA VAL A 168 10.66 -6.03 -14.45
C VAL A 168 9.41 -6.59 -15.12
N TRP A 169 8.41 -5.75 -15.37
CA TRP A 169 7.20 -6.16 -16.10
C TRP A 169 7.53 -6.60 -17.54
N LEU A 170 8.38 -5.85 -18.25
CA LEU A 170 8.86 -6.24 -19.58
C LEU A 170 9.63 -7.56 -19.53
N PHE A 171 10.50 -7.75 -18.54
CA PHE A 171 11.22 -9.01 -18.34
C PHE A 171 10.25 -10.19 -18.11
N ALA A 172 9.23 -10.01 -17.28
CA ALA A 172 8.19 -11.02 -17.05
C ALA A 172 7.38 -11.31 -18.32
N GLN A 173 7.10 -10.29 -19.14
CA GLN A 173 6.43 -10.46 -20.43
C GLN A 173 7.28 -11.25 -21.43
N LEU A 174 8.60 -11.01 -21.46
CA LEU A 174 9.53 -11.75 -22.30
C LEU A 174 9.58 -13.23 -21.90
N LEU A 175 9.70 -13.53 -20.60
CA LEU A 175 9.66 -14.91 -20.08
C LEU A 175 8.32 -15.61 -20.37
N THR A 176 7.22 -14.86 -20.38
CA THR A 176 5.91 -15.39 -20.75
C THR A 176 5.84 -15.70 -22.25
N SER A 177 6.41 -14.85 -23.11
CA SER A 177 6.42 -15.05 -24.56
C SER A 177 7.37 -16.17 -25.03
N SER A 178 8.42 -16.46 -24.27
CA SER A 178 9.40 -17.51 -24.60
C SER A 178 8.93 -18.93 -24.25
N GLY A 179 7.69 -19.09 -23.74
CA GLY A 179 7.09 -20.41 -23.48
C GLY A 179 7.71 -21.20 -22.33
N VAL A 180 8.59 -20.58 -21.52
CA VAL A 180 9.31 -21.24 -20.41
C VAL A 180 8.35 -21.86 -19.38
N TYR A 181 7.15 -21.31 -19.27
CA TYR A 181 6.13 -21.74 -18.31
C TYR A 181 5.12 -22.76 -18.87
N ASP A 182 5.14 -23.09 -20.16
CA ASP A 182 4.10 -23.91 -20.80
C ASP A 182 4.04 -25.36 -20.28
N HIS A 183 5.18 -25.90 -19.84
CA HIS A 183 5.29 -27.27 -19.31
C HIS A 183 5.36 -27.34 -17.76
N LYS A 184 5.17 -26.21 -17.06
CA LYS A 184 5.19 -26.15 -15.59
C LYS A 184 3.82 -26.41 -14.99
N SER A 185 3.78 -26.66 -13.68
CA SER A 185 2.53 -26.90 -12.95
C SER A 185 1.55 -25.72 -13.10
N VAL A 186 0.24 -26.01 -13.08
CA VAL A 186 -0.83 -25.00 -13.20
C VAL A 186 -0.71 -23.89 -12.14
N VAL A 187 -0.24 -24.23 -10.93
CA VAL A 187 -0.02 -23.25 -9.84
C VAL A 187 1.11 -22.28 -10.18
N THR A 188 2.19 -22.77 -10.78
CA THR A 188 3.30 -21.96 -11.26
C THR A 188 2.87 -21.08 -12.44
N GLN A 189 2.08 -21.62 -13.35
CA GLN A 189 1.54 -20.87 -14.49
C GLN A 189 0.59 -19.74 -14.06
N LEU A 190 -0.22 -19.94 -13.02
CA LEU A 190 -1.10 -18.89 -12.51
C LEU A 190 -0.34 -17.76 -11.80
N SER A 191 0.79 -18.08 -11.17
CA SER A 191 1.54 -17.11 -10.37
C SER A 191 2.59 -16.35 -11.20
N CYS A 192 3.24 -17.02 -12.15
CA CYS A 192 4.45 -16.50 -12.82
C CYS A 192 4.17 -15.95 -14.22
N ARG A 193 2.96 -16.17 -14.75
CA ARG A 193 2.61 -15.79 -16.12
C ARG A 193 1.80 -14.50 -16.11
N THR A 194 2.21 -13.51 -16.92
CA THR A 194 1.63 -12.15 -16.90
C THR A 194 0.21 -12.08 -17.48
N ASP A 195 -0.07 -12.89 -18.49
CA ASP A 195 -1.33 -12.99 -19.25
C ASP A 195 -2.48 -13.67 -18.48
N ARG A 196 -2.19 -14.55 -17.52
CA ARG A 196 -3.20 -15.24 -16.69
C ARG A 196 -3.71 -14.42 -15.50
N SER A 197 -3.11 -13.27 -15.22
CA SER A 197 -3.49 -12.41 -14.08
C SER A 197 -4.89 -11.82 -14.21
N GLY A 198 -5.40 -11.62 -15.44
CA GLY A 198 -6.75 -11.16 -15.72
C GLY A 198 -7.08 -9.74 -15.23
N PHE A 199 -6.12 -9.00 -14.67
CA PHE A 199 -6.34 -7.65 -14.15
C PHE A 199 -6.62 -6.64 -15.26
N VAL A 200 -5.86 -6.72 -16.36
CA VAL A 200 -6.04 -5.83 -17.52
C VAL A 200 -7.40 -6.06 -18.18
N SER A 201 -7.80 -7.32 -18.35
CA SER A 201 -9.10 -7.66 -18.95
C SER A 201 -10.29 -7.35 -18.06
N ALA A 202 -10.11 -7.37 -16.73
CA ALA A 202 -11.16 -7.04 -15.78
C ALA A 202 -11.29 -5.53 -15.50
N ALA A 203 -10.34 -4.71 -15.96
CA ALA A 203 -10.36 -3.28 -15.72
C ALA A 203 -11.30 -2.55 -16.70
N PRO A 204 -12.26 -1.75 -16.22
CA PRO A 204 -13.03 -0.86 -17.08
C PRO A 204 -12.15 0.28 -17.61
N TRP A 205 -12.46 0.74 -18.83
CA TRP A 205 -11.67 1.79 -19.52
C TRP A 205 -11.76 3.15 -18.83
N VAL A 206 -12.94 3.49 -18.30
CA VAL A 206 -13.18 4.68 -17.46
C VAL A 206 -13.85 4.21 -16.17
N PHE A 207 -13.26 4.57 -15.04
CA PHE A 207 -13.79 4.23 -13.72
C PHE A 207 -13.96 5.47 -12.86
N ILE A 208 -15.19 5.72 -12.42
CA ILE A 208 -15.50 6.75 -11.43
C ILE A 208 -16.14 6.02 -10.24
N PRO A 209 -15.49 6.00 -9.06
CA PRO A 209 -16.05 5.31 -7.91
C PRO A 209 -17.28 6.05 -7.38
N SER A 210 -18.38 5.33 -7.19
CA SER A 210 -19.57 5.87 -6.53
C SER A 210 -19.42 5.82 -5.00
N PRO A 211 -19.97 6.80 -4.26
CA PRO A 211 -20.01 6.70 -2.80
C PRO A 211 -20.79 5.44 -2.40
N PHE A 212 -20.33 4.74 -1.35
CA PHE A 212 -20.95 3.51 -0.85
C PHE A 212 -21.12 2.39 -1.90
N GLN A 213 -20.18 2.27 -2.84
CA GLN A 213 -20.22 1.25 -3.89
C GLN A 213 -20.29 -0.21 -3.40
N TRP A 214 -19.94 -0.46 -2.14
CA TRP A 214 -19.98 -1.78 -1.52
C TRP A 214 -21.27 -2.04 -0.71
N GLY A 215 -22.17 -1.05 -0.62
CA GLY A 215 -23.39 -1.08 0.18
C GLY A 215 -23.29 -0.25 1.46
N SER A 216 -24.30 -0.38 2.33
CA SER A 216 -24.36 0.36 3.61
C SER A 216 -23.22 -0.08 4.56
N PRO A 217 -22.53 0.86 5.22
CA PRO A 217 -21.44 0.55 6.14
C PRO A 217 -21.97 -0.21 7.36
N THR A 218 -21.20 -1.20 7.83
CA THR A 218 -21.53 -1.92 9.06
C THR A 218 -20.59 -1.47 10.16
N PHE A 219 -21.14 -1.06 11.30
CA PHE A 219 -20.37 -0.54 12.41
C PHE A 219 -20.25 -1.59 13.52
N LYS A 220 -19.02 -2.05 13.77
CA LYS A 220 -18.71 -2.96 14.88
C LYS A 220 -17.60 -2.37 15.73
N ALA A 221 -17.81 -2.39 17.04
CA ALA A 221 -16.88 -1.78 17.99
C ALA A 221 -15.47 -2.38 17.94
N GLY A 222 -15.34 -3.72 17.86
CA GLY A 222 -14.03 -4.38 17.84
C GLY A 222 -13.19 -4.02 16.61
N GLU A 223 -13.82 -3.97 15.44
CA GLU A 223 -13.15 -3.62 14.17
C GLU A 223 -12.79 -2.12 14.15
N ALA A 224 -13.69 -1.27 14.64
CA ALA A 224 -13.44 0.16 14.79
C ALA A 224 -12.30 0.47 15.78
N PHE A 225 -12.22 -0.26 16.90
CA PHE A 225 -11.15 -0.07 17.88
C PHE A 225 -9.77 -0.43 17.31
N ALA A 226 -9.68 -1.54 16.57
CA ALA A 226 -8.45 -1.91 15.88
C ALA A 226 -8.02 -0.86 14.85
N MET A 227 -8.97 -0.30 14.08
CA MET A 227 -8.69 0.77 13.13
C MET A 227 -8.30 2.09 13.81
N MET A 228 -8.90 2.43 14.96
CA MET A 228 -8.47 3.57 15.77
C MET A 228 -7.04 3.42 16.27
N ALA A 229 -6.64 2.23 16.73
CA ALA A 229 -5.25 1.98 17.12
C ALA A 229 -4.27 2.22 15.94
N ALA A 230 -4.62 1.76 14.74
CA ALA A 230 -3.83 2.01 13.54
C ALA A 230 -3.73 3.49 13.18
N SER A 231 -4.75 4.31 13.50
CA SER A 231 -4.67 5.75 13.27
C SER A 231 -3.56 6.44 14.07
N PHE A 232 -3.28 5.98 15.29
CA PHE A 232 -2.15 6.51 16.07
C PHE A 232 -0.81 6.21 15.39
N VAL A 233 -0.64 4.98 14.89
CA VAL A 233 0.56 4.57 14.15
C VAL A 233 0.69 5.36 12.85
N SER A 234 -0.41 5.55 12.11
CA SER A 234 -0.41 6.35 10.88
C SER A 234 0.07 7.77 11.12
N LEU A 235 -0.14 8.31 12.32
CA LEU A 235 0.41 9.63 12.59
C LEU A 235 1.89 9.59 12.95
N PHE A 236 2.38 8.58 13.65
CA PHE A 236 3.83 8.43 13.80
C PHE A 236 4.52 8.44 12.42
N GLU A 237 3.95 7.78 11.42
CA GLU A 237 4.44 7.84 10.03
C GLU A 237 4.46 9.27 9.46
N VAL A 238 3.37 10.04 9.63
CA VAL A 238 3.31 11.44 9.18
C VAL A 238 4.37 12.29 9.89
N LYS A 239 4.54 12.13 11.21
CA LYS A 239 5.53 12.91 11.96
C LYS A 239 6.96 12.55 11.56
N ALA A 240 7.21 11.28 11.25
CA ALA A 240 8.48 10.83 10.69
C ALA A 240 8.72 11.47 9.32
N GLY A 241 7.72 11.48 8.45
CA GLY A 241 7.79 12.11 7.12
C GLY A 241 8.09 13.60 7.17
N GLU A 242 7.50 14.35 8.11
CA GLU A 242 7.73 15.78 8.29
C GLU A 242 9.09 16.13 8.89
N THR A 243 9.54 15.33 9.87
CA THR A 243 10.79 15.63 10.61
C THR A 243 12.03 15.18 9.83
N HIS A 244 11.87 14.27 8.85
CA HIS A 244 12.97 13.60 8.15
C HIS A 244 13.05 13.75 6.61
N PRO A 245 12.55 14.82 5.92
CA PRO A 245 13.03 15.06 4.55
C PRO A 245 14.55 15.35 4.56
N SER A 246 15.06 15.87 5.68
CA SER A 246 16.47 16.10 5.97
C SER A 246 17.22 14.82 6.35
N LEU A 247 16.67 13.95 7.21
CA LEU A 247 17.42 12.81 7.73
C LEU A 247 17.52 11.62 6.78
N PHE A 248 16.59 11.43 5.84
CA PHE A 248 16.80 10.45 4.76
C PHE A 248 17.96 10.88 3.85
N ILE A 249 18.11 12.20 3.65
CA ILE A 249 19.26 12.80 2.96
C ILE A 249 20.53 12.70 3.84
N THR A 250 20.44 12.92 5.15
CA THR A 250 21.60 12.82 6.06
C THR A 250 22.05 11.38 6.29
N SER A 251 21.15 10.40 6.42
CA SER A 251 21.52 8.98 6.58
C SER A 251 22.10 8.37 5.31
N VAL A 252 21.77 8.92 4.15
CA VAL A 252 22.39 8.57 2.86
C VAL A 252 23.73 9.30 2.70
N LEU A 253 23.88 10.53 3.21
CA LEU A 253 25.16 11.27 3.19
C LEU A 253 26.16 10.83 4.27
N GLU A 254 25.71 10.25 5.38
CA GLU A 254 26.57 9.76 6.47
C GLU A 254 27.00 8.30 6.25
N LYS A 255 26.49 7.65 5.19
CA LYS A 255 26.93 6.33 4.69
C LYS A 255 27.41 6.37 3.23
N ILE A 256 27.91 7.52 2.77
CA ILE A 256 28.78 7.68 1.60
C ILE A 256 30.07 8.34 2.08
#